data_AF-A0A5P9EX79-F1
#
_entry.id   AF-A0A5P9EX79-F1
#
_cell.length_a   1.000
_cell.length_b   1.000
_cell.length_c   1.000
_cell.angle_alpha   90.00
_cell.angle_beta   90.00
_cell.angle_gamma   90.00
#
_symmetry.space_group_name_H-M   'P 1'
#
loop_
_entity.id
_entity.type
_entity.pdbx_description
1 polymer ?
#
loop_
_entity_poly.entity_id
_entity_poly.type
_entity_poly.pdbx_seq_one_letter_code
_entity_poly.pdbx_strand_id
1 'polypeptide(L)'
;MYKYLYLTHPEWASAWVSGGKIPLNPASAYKKMDREGIYTPDENLIYESTHDLESFGHLIKVDGVRDLKIGKIVENGRTIAENVRASKYHEDGVILSLCNRKSKEIAKKLNKKACVKILDVDVLKKVIDDQLGKVSIAKCCEYTASYNRNHFLKSTEDEWQDEFRLFWDHQERIEVTLPKGIARRIKLNL
;
A
#
# COMPACT_ATOMS: atom_id res chain seq x y z
N MET A 1 -18.95 -0.90 -3.64
CA MET A 1 -18.74 -0.41 -2.24
C MET A 1 -18.15 1.02 -2.22
N TYR A 2 -18.48 1.89 -1.26
CA TYR A 2 -17.93 3.26 -1.21
C TYR A 2 -16.56 3.32 -0.49
N LYS A 3 -15.65 4.17 -0.99
CA LYS A 3 -14.38 4.53 -0.32
C LYS A 3 -14.08 6.02 -0.47
N TYR A 4 -13.04 6.50 0.20
CA TYR A 4 -12.67 7.91 0.22
C TYR A 4 -11.24 8.10 -0.26
N LEU A 5 -11.04 9.06 -1.15
CA LEU A 5 -9.70 9.46 -1.59
C LEU A 5 -9.43 10.86 -1.09
N TYR A 6 -8.28 11.03 -0.43
CA TYR A 6 -7.81 12.32 0.06
C TYR A 6 -6.74 12.88 -0.87
N LEU A 7 -6.89 14.15 -1.24
CA LEU A 7 -6.10 14.82 -2.26
C LEU A 7 -5.33 15.99 -1.65
N THR A 8 -4.05 16.12 -2.03
CA THR A 8 -3.19 17.23 -1.58
C THR A 8 -3.69 18.57 -2.13
N HIS A 9 -4.18 18.55 -3.37
CA HIS A 9 -4.58 19.71 -4.14
C HIS A 9 -6.10 19.68 -4.41
N PRO A 10 -6.86 20.71 -4.00
CA PRO A 10 -8.31 20.75 -4.22
C PRO A 10 -8.74 20.66 -5.68
N GLU A 11 -7.95 21.21 -6.59
CA GLU A 11 -8.15 21.21 -8.03
C GLU A 11 -8.14 19.79 -8.62
N TRP A 12 -7.39 18.85 -8.04
CA TRP A 12 -7.34 17.46 -8.50
C TRP A 12 -8.68 16.74 -8.32
N ALA A 13 -9.55 17.21 -7.43
CA ALA A 13 -10.87 16.61 -7.24
C ALA A 13 -11.74 16.71 -8.52
N SER A 14 -11.46 17.67 -9.40
CA SER A 14 -12.21 17.84 -10.65
C SER A 14 -12.11 16.62 -11.57
N ALA A 15 -10.91 16.05 -11.76
CA ALA A 15 -10.70 14.87 -12.60
C ALA A 15 -11.47 13.65 -12.09
N TRP A 16 -11.59 13.50 -10.77
CA TRP A 16 -12.35 12.41 -10.14
C TRP A 16 -13.87 12.57 -10.26
N VAL A 17 -14.37 13.81 -10.28
CA VAL A 17 -15.81 14.10 -10.26
C VAL A 17 -16.37 14.27 -11.68
N SER A 18 -15.71 15.11 -12.48
CA SER A 18 -16.14 15.46 -13.83
C SER A 18 -15.58 14.52 -14.89
N GLY A 19 -14.70 13.60 -14.51
CA GLY A 19 -13.89 12.80 -15.42
C GLY A 19 -12.62 13.54 -15.82
N GLY A 20 -11.60 12.80 -16.20
CA GLY A 20 -10.29 13.35 -16.55
C GLY A 20 -9.14 12.40 -16.26
N LYS A 21 -7.94 12.86 -16.58
CA LYS A 21 -6.71 12.10 -16.41
C LYS A 21 -6.23 12.18 -14.97
N ILE A 22 -5.81 11.04 -14.42
CA ILE A 22 -5.16 10.94 -13.11
C ILE A 22 -3.87 10.13 -13.22
N PRO A 23 -2.82 10.51 -12.48
CA PRO A 23 -1.64 9.67 -12.37
C PRO A 23 -1.83 8.59 -11.29
N LEU A 24 -1.33 7.39 -11.55
CA LEU A 24 -1.13 6.34 -10.56
C LEU A 24 0.36 5.98 -10.54
N ASN A 25 0.93 5.94 -9.34
CA ASN A 25 2.36 5.71 -9.16
C ASN A 25 2.63 4.28 -8.66
N PRO A 26 3.81 3.74 -8.96
CA PRO A 26 4.29 2.53 -8.29
C PRO A 26 4.41 2.74 -6.77
N ALA A 27 4.30 1.65 -6.01
CA ALA A 27 4.46 1.62 -4.55
C ALA A 27 5.81 2.21 -4.12
N SER A 28 6.87 1.97 -4.90
CA SER A 28 8.20 2.53 -4.65
C SER A 28 8.25 4.06 -4.61
N ALA A 29 7.33 4.76 -5.30
CA ALA A 29 7.26 6.23 -5.30
C ALA A 29 6.90 6.81 -3.91
N TYR A 30 6.36 5.99 -3.02
CA TYR A 30 5.97 6.36 -1.67
C TYR A 30 6.97 5.85 -0.61
N LYS A 31 8.11 5.27 -1.02
CA LYS A 31 9.14 4.79 -0.10
C LYS A 31 9.93 5.95 0.50
N LYS A 32 9.90 6.11 1.83
CA LYS A 32 10.81 6.99 2.59
C LYS A 32 11.22 6.37 3.90
N MET A 33 12.40 6.74 4.41
CA MET A 33 12.91 6.24 5.70
C MET A 33 11.97 6.58 6.86
N ASP A 34 11.40 7.78 6.86
CA ASP A 34 10.46 8.22 7.90
C ASP A 34 9.01 7.89 7.53
N ARG A 35 8.26 7.36 8.50
CA ARG A 35 6.80 7.18 8.38
C ARG A 35 6.10 8.52 8.58
N GLU A 36 5.79 9.21 7.49
CA GLU A 36 5.10 10.50 7.51
C GLU A 36 3.99 10.57 6.44
N GLY A 37 2.74 10.73 6.90
CA GLY A 37 1.59 10.91 6.02
C GLY A 37 1.35 9.71 5.10
N ILE A 38 1.73 9.85 3.83
CA ILE A 38 1.57 8.81 2.80
C ILE A 38 2.82 7.96 2.59
N TYR A 39 3.94 8.29 3.24
CA TYR A 39 5.22 7.65 3.00
C TYR A 39 5.51 6.60 4.07
N THR A 40 6.03 5.45 3.65
CA THR A 40 6.46 4.36 4.54
C THR A 40 7.77 3.75 4.03
N PRO A 41 8.63 3.20 4.90
CA PRO A 41 9.91 2.59 4.48
C PRO A 41 9.72 1.23 3.79
N ASP A 42 8.58 0.59 4.00
CA ASP A 42 8.26 -0.79 3.66
C ASP A 42 7.12 -0.91 2.64
N GLU A 43 6.75 0.18 1.96
CA GLU A 43 5.60 0.24 1.04
C GLU A 43 5.61 -0.84 -0.05
N ASN A 44 6.81 -1.20 -0.50
CA ASN A 44 7.06 -2.18 -1.55
C ASN A 44 7.91 -3.37 -1.04
N LEU A 45 7.96 -3.56 0.28
CA LEU A 45 8.66 -4.68 0.92
C LEU A 45 7.70 -5.87 1.03
N ILE A 46 8.12 -7.01 0.49
CA ILE A 46 7.54 -8.30 0.80
C ILE A 46 8.44 -8.95 1.84
N TYR A 47 7.90 -9.17 3.02
CA TYR A 47 8.54 -9.87 4.10
C TYR A 47 7.54 -10.85 4.70
N GLU A 48 7.74 -12.12 4.42
CA GLU A 48 6.95 -13.22 4.97
C GLU A 48 7.92 -14.19 5.62
N SER A 49 7.89 -14.31 6.94
CA SER A 49 8.79 -15.20 7.64
C SER A 49 8.15 -15.81 8.87
N THR A 50 8.66 -16.99 9.22
CA THR A 50 8.36 -17.70 10.46
C THR A 50 9.12 -17.15 11.66
N HIS A 51 10.23 -16.44 11.41
CA HIS A 51 11.12 -15.87 12.42
C HIS A 51 11.54 -14.45 12.04
N ASP A 52 11.86 -13.63 13.04
CA ASP A 52 12.43 -12.31 12.77
C ASP A 52 13.88 -12.44 12.26
N LEU A 53 14.08 -12.29 10.95
CA LEU A 53 15.39 -12.37 10.33
C LEU A 53 16.35 -11.26 10.81
N GLU A 54 15.83 -10.10 11.23
CA GLU A 54 16.69 -9.02 11.73
C GLU A 54 17.33 -9.40 13.07
N SER A 55 16.65 -10.23 13.87
CA SER A 55 17.20 -10.77 15.12
C SER A 55 18.44 -11.64 14.91
N PHE A 56 18.68 -12.10 13.67
CA PHE A 56 19.86 -12.88 13.27
C PHE A 56 20.85 -12.07 12.42
N GLY A 57 20.65 -10.76 12.27
CA GLY A 57 21.38 -9.91 11.31
C GLY A 57 22.90 -9.85 11.53
N HIS A 58 23.39 -10.17 12.73
CA HIS A 58 24.82 -10.30 13.04
C HIS A 58 25.43 -11.61 12.53
N LEU A 59 24.62 -12.63 12.25
CA LEU A 59 25.03 -13.93 11.72
C LEU A 59 24.79 -14.03 10.22
N ILE A 60 23.59 -13.63 9.79
CA ILE A 60 23.15 -13.76 8.40
C ILE A 60 22.36 -12.52 7.99
N LYS A 61 22.76 -11.93 6.86
CA LYS A 61 21.98 -10.89 6.19
C LYS A 61 21.12 -11.53 5.12
N VAL A 62 19.81 -11.41 5.28
CA VAL A 62 18.82 -11.91 4.33
C VAL A 62 18.11 -10.74 3.67
N ASP A 63 18.29 -10.61 2.36
CA ASP A 63 17.62 -9.64 1.52
C ASP A 63 17.59 -10.13 0.06
N GLY A 64 16.56 -9.74 -0.70
CA GLY A 64 16.38 -10.14 -2.10
C GLY A 64 16.09 -11.63 -2.34
N VAL A 65 15.57 -12.36 -1.35
CA VAL A 65 15.32 -13.81 -1.43
C VAL A 65 13.84 -14.16 -1.50
N ARG A 66 13.51 -15.23 -2.23
CA ARG A 66 12.18 -15.83 -2.31
C ARG A 66 12.28 -17.31 -1.89
N ASP A 67 11.34 -17.79 -1.06
CA ASP A 67 11.26 -19.19 -0.56
C ASP A 67 12.56 -19.73 0.08
N LEU A 68 13.24 -18.90 0.88
CA LEU A 68 14.40 -19.30 1.68
C LEU A 68 13.98 -20.32 2.74
N LYS A 69 14.75 -21.41 2.85
CA LYS A 69 14.60 -22.46 3.87
C LYS A 69 15.92 -22.67 4.59
N ILE A 70 15.97 -22.38 5.88
CA ILE A 70 17.13 -22.66 6.74
C ILE A 70 16.71 -23.73 7.75
N GLY A 71 17.39 -24.88 7.70
CA GLY A 71 17.11 -25.97 8.64
C GLY A 71 17.41 -25.59 10.08
N LYS A 72 18.57 -24.95 10.33
CA LYS A 72 19.05 -24.64 11.67
C LYS A 72 20.00 -23.44 11.65
N ILE A 73 19.85 -22.52 12.60
CA ILE A 73 20.80 -21.44 12.87
C ILE A 73 21.47 -21.73 14.22
N VAL A 74 22.80 -21.73 14.22
CA VAL A 74 23.63 -22.07 15.39
C VAL A 74 24.57 -20.92 15.69
N GLU A 75 24.62 -20.51 16.96
CA GLU A 75 25.56 -19.53 17.49
C GLU A 75 26.24 -20.10 18.73
N ASN A 76 27.58 -20.05 18.77
CA ASN A 76 28.37 -20.57 19.90
C ASN A 76 28.00 -22.01 20.31
N GLY A 77 27.76 -22.87 19.32
CA GLY A 77 27.36 -24.28 19.53
C GLY A 77 25.92 -24.49 20.00
N ARG A 78 25.14 -23.41 20.20
CA ARG A 78 23.72 -23.48 20.60
C ARG A 78 22.81 -23.20 19.43
N THR A 79 21.69 -23.90 19.40
CA THR A 79 20.66 -23.69 18.38
C THR A 79 19.79 -22.52 18.77
N ILE A 80 19.70 -21.51 17.92
CA ILE A 80 18.89 -20.31 18.19
C ILE A 80 17.62 -20.23 17.34
N ALA A 81 17.59 -20.94 16.20
CA ALA A 81 16.39 -21.09 15.38
C ALA A 81 16.45 -22.39 14.58
N GLU A 82 15.28 -22.96 14.27
CA GLU A 82 15.14 -24.14 13.42
C GLU A 82 13.95 -23.97 12.48
N ASN A 83 13.97 -24.66 11.34
CA ASN A 83 12.90 -24.68 10.35
C ASN A 83 12.47 -23.29 9.87
N VAL A 84 13.43 -22.37 9.70
CA VAL A 84 13.15 -21.01 9.24
C VAL A 84 12.72 -21.07 7.78
N ARG A 85 11.53 -20.56 7.51
CA ARG A 85 11.03 -20.27 6.17
C ARG A 85 10.82 -18.77 6.03
N ALA A 86 11.33 -18.21 4.93
CA ALA A 86 11.20 -16.78 4.69
C ALA A 86 11.22 -16.40 3.20
N SER A 87 10.53 -15.30 2.88
CA SER A 87 10.75 -14.50 1.69
C SER A 87 10.95 -13.06 2.13
N LYS A 88 12.01 -12.42 1.65
CA LYS A 88 12.29 -11.01 1.94
C LYS A 88 12.89 -10.36 0.71
N TYR A 89 12.10 -9.55 0.02
CA TYR A 89 12.47 -8.93 -1.24
C TYR A 89 11.60 -7.69 -1.51
N HIS A 90 12.00 -6.87 -2.47
CA HIS A 90 11.18 -5.77 -2.94
C HIS A 90 10.35 -6.18 -4.16
N GLU A 91 9.05 -5.90 -4.11
CA GLU A 91 8.12 -6.05 -5.22
C GLU A 91 7.48 -4.71 -5.46
N ASP A 92 7.48 -4.25 -6.70
CA ASP A 92 6.84 -2.99 -7.04
C ASP A 92 5.61 -3.22 -7.90
N GLY A 93 4.74 -2.23 -7.92
CA GLY A 93 3.49 -2.27 -8.65
C GLY A 93 2.71 -0.98 -8.45
N VAL A 94 1.90 -0.60 -9.43
CA VAL A 94 1.03 0.57 -9.32
C VAL A 94 0.01 0.35 -8.21
N ILE A 95 -0.13 1.34 -7.33
CA ILE A 95 -1.13 1.33 -6.26
C ILE A 95 -2.09 2.51 -6.36
N LEU A 96 -3.33 2.27 -5.95
CA LEU A 96 -4.29 3.31 -5.60
C LEU A 96 -4.77 3.08 -4.16
N SER A 97 -4.31 3.96 -3.27
CA SER A 97 -4.68 3.96 -1.86
C SER A 97 -5.92 4.82 -1.61
N LEU A 98 -6.95 4.20 -1.06
CA LEU A 98 -8.21 4.80 -0.62
C LEU A 98 -8.35 4.57 0.88
N CYS A 99 -9.29 5.24 1.54
CA CYS A 99 -9.67 5.00 2.92
C CYS A 99 -11.06 4.36 2.99
N ASN A 100 -11.24 3.42 3.92
CA ASN A 100 -12.52 2.77 4.18
C ASN A 100 -13.56 3.76 4.74
N ARG A 101 -13.13 4.71 5.57
CA ARG A 101 -13.98 5.72 6.20
C ARG A 101 -13.60 7.16 5.85
N LYS A 102 -14.57 8.06 5.98
CA LYS A 102 -14.33 9.50 5.99
C LYS A 102 -13.99 9.92 7.43
N SER A 103 -12.75 10.35 7.64
CA SER A 103 -12.29 10.94 8.89
C SER A 103 -11.55 12.27 8.65
N LYS A 104 -11.77 13.22 9.56
CA LYS A 104 -11.07 14.51 9.59
C LYS A 104 -9.64 14.33 10.09
N GLU A 105 -9.47 13.41 11.04
CA GLU A 105 -8.21 13.04 11.67
C GLU A 105 -7.27 12.42 10.63
N ILE A 106 -7.79 11.50 9.79
CA ILE A 106 -7.05 10.95 8.64
C ILE A 106 -6.62 12.07 7.70
N ALA A 107 -7.53 12.97 7.33
CA ALA A 107 -7.20 14.08 6.43
C ALA A 107 -6.08 14.98 6.98
N LYS A 108 -6.12 15.27 8.28
CA LYS A 108 -5.11 16.08 8.98
C LYS A 108 -3.77 15.38 9.02
N LYS A 109 -3.73 14.10 9.44
CA LYS A 109 -2.49 13.31 9.48
C LYS A 109 -1.87 13.09 8.10
N LEU A 110 -2.68 12.94 7.06
CA LEU A 110 -2.20 12.86 5.67
C LEU A 110 -1.84 14.24 5.06
N ASN A 111 -2.12 15.34 5.76
CA ASN A 111 -2.00 16.72 5.27
C ASN A 111 -2.72 16.96 3.92
N LYS A 112 -3.98 16.52 3.81
CA LYS A 112 -4.78 16.57 2.57
C LYS A 112 -5.86 17.63 2.65
N LYS A 113 -6.04 18.37 1.55
CA LYS A 113 -6.89 19.58 1.47
C LYS A 113 -8.25 19.32 0.81
N ALA A 114 -8.40 18.21 0.11
CA ALA A 114 -9.67 17.82 -0.50
C ALA A 114 -9.95 16.32 -0.33
N CYS A 115 -11.21 15.94 -0.46
CA CYS A 115 -11.62 14.56 -0.44
C CYS A 115 -12.77 14.30 -1.41
N VAL A 116 -12.70 13.15 -2.08
CA VAL A 116 -13.76 12.63 -2.92
C VAL A 116 -14.24 11.29 -2.37
N LYS A 117 -15.55 11.05 -2.47
CA LYS A 117 -16.15 9.75 -2.19
C LYS A 117 -16.26 9.00 -3.51
N ILE A 118 -15.55 7.89 -3.64
CA ILE A 118 -15.70 6.95 -4.75
C ILE A 118 -17.08 6.30 -4.61
N LEU A 119 -17.91 6.42 -5.64
CA LEU A 119 -19.30 5.94 -5.61
C LEU A 119 -19.37 4.42 -5.66
N ASP A 120 -18.54 3.81 -6.48
CA ASP A 120 -18.38 2.38 -6.50
C ASP A 120 -16.94 2.00 -6.84
N VAL A 121 -16.25 1.39 -5.89
CA VAL A 121 -14.88 0.93 -6.08
C VAL A 121 -14.78 -0.17 -7.13
N ASP A 122 -15.79 -1.02 -7.27
CA ASP A 122 -15.74 -2.12 -8.24
C ASP A 122 -15.83 -1.57 -9.67
N VAL A 123 -16.62 -0.51 -9.88
CA VAL A 123 -16.68 0.22 -11.15
C VAL A 123 -15.38 0.97 -11.42
N LEU A 124 -14.82 1.67 -10.42
CA LEU A 124 -13.51 2.33 -10.54
C LEU A 124 -12.41 1.33 -10.92
N LYS A 125 -12.36 0.21 -10.21
CA LYS A 125 -11.44 -0.89 -10.46
C LYS A 125 -11.56 -1.36 -11.90
N LYS A 126 -12.78 -1.67 -12.36
CA LYS A 126 -13.04 -2.12 -13.73
C LYS A 126 -12.57 -1.11 -14.77
N VAL A 127 -12.86 0.19 -14.59
CA VAL A 127 -12.43 1.26 -15.50
C VAL A 127 -10.91 1.31 -15.66
N ILE A 128 -10.17 1.11 -14.57
CA ILE A 128 -8.70 1.15 -14.59
C ILE A 128 -8.15 -0.17 -15.15
N ASP A 129 -8.70 -1.31 -14.73
CA ASP A 129 -8.31 -2.64 -15.23
C ASP A 129 -8.46 -2.73 -16.75
N ASP A 130 -9.58 -2.26 -17.29
CA ASP A 130 -9.87 -2.27 -18.74
C ASP A 130 -8.85 -1.41 -19.51
N GLN A 131 -8.34 -0.31 -18.92
CA GLN A 131 -7.31 0.55 -19.52
C GLN A 131 -5.91 -0.06 -19.46
N LEU A 132 -5.62 -0.88 -18.44
CA LEU A 132 -4.31 -1.51 -18.25
C LEU A 132 -4.22 -2.91 -18.86
N GLY A 133 -5.35 -3.49 -19.27
CA GLY A 133 -5.42 -4.89 -19.70
C GLY A 133 -5.02 -5.87 -18.59
N LYS A 134 -5.07 -5.45 -17.32
CA LYS A 134 -4.68 -6.25 -16.15
C LYS A 134 -5.72 -6.10 -15.05
N VAL A 135 -6.09 -7.22 -14.44
CA VAL A 135 -7.00 -7.25 -13.29
C VAL A 135 -6.21 -6.91 -12.02
N SER A 136 -6.59 -5.84 -11.33
CA SER A 136 -6.01 -5.53 -10.01
C SER A 136 -6.46 -6.49 -8.91
N ILE A 137 -5.66 -6.53 -7.85
CA ILE A 137 -6.10 -7.01 -6.53
C ILE A 137 -6.67 -5.80 -5.78
N ALA A 138 -7.86 -5.94 -5.20
CA ALA A 138 -8.51 -4.87 -4.44
C ALA A 138 -8.99 -5.40 -3.09
N LYS A 139 -8.44 -4.90 -1.98
CA LYS A 139 -8.85 -5.31 -0.63
C LYS A 139 -8.51 -4.26 0.43
N CYS A 140 -9.11 -4.42 1.61
CA CYS A 140 -8.69 -3.69 2.80
C CYS A 140 -7.27 -4.12 3.16
N CYS A 141 -6.45 -3.16 3.58
CA CYS A 141 -5.17 -3.49 4.20
C CYS A 141 -5.42 -4.08 5.59
N GLU A 142 -4.64 -5.09 5.92
CA GLU A 142 -4.50 -5.66 7.25
C GLU A 142 -3.29 -5.04 7.94
N TYR A 143 -3.24 -5.16 9.26
CA TYR A 143 -2.23 -4.53 10.09
C TYR A 143 -1.61 -5.51 11.06
N THR A 144 -0.28 -5.45 11.22
CA THR A 144 0.45 -6.33 12.13
C THR A 144 1.54 -5.56 12.87
N ALA A 145 1.76 -5.94 14.14
CA ALA A 145 2.90 -5.49 14.94
C ALA A 145 4.15 -6.35 14.70
N SER A 146 4.05 -7.43 13.91
CA SER A 146 5.19 -8.29 13.55
C SER A 146 6.07 -7.62 12.48
N TYR A 147 7.13 -8.30 12.06
CA TYR A 147 7.99 -7.92 10.92
C TYR A 147 7.36 -8.21 9.55
N ASN A 148 6.27 -9.00 9.49
CA ASN A 148 5.69 -9.41 8.22
C ASN A 148 5.04 -8.25 7.47
N ARG A 149 5.36 -8.10 6.19
CA ARG A 149 4.86 -7.02 5.33
C ARG A 149 4.54 -7.56 3.94
N ASN A 150 3.52 -7.00 3.32
CA ASN A 150 3.30 -7.13 1.88
C ASN A 150 2.47 -5.92 1.40
N HIS A 151 2.10 -5.89 0.12
CA HIS A 151 1.31 -4.81 -0.47
C HIS A 151 -0.01 -4.50 0.27
N PHE A 152 -0.50 -5.40 1.12
CA PHE A 152 -1.74 -5.22 1.87
C PHE A 152 -1.64 -5.58 3.35
N LEU A 153 -0.44 -5.88 3.87
CA LEU A 153 -0.18 -6.15 5.28
C LEU A 153 0.82 -5.11 5.77
N LYS A 154 0.32 -4.12 6.51
CA LYS A 154 1.07 -2.94 6.93
C LYS A 154 1.42 -3.00 8.41
N SER A 155 2.30 -2.10 8.85
CA SER A 155 2.55 -1.87 10.28
C SER A 155 1.28 -1.40 10.99
N THR A 156 1.05 -1.84 12.23
CA THR A 156 0.00 -1.27 13.10
C THR A 156 0.18 0.23 13.34
N GLU A 157 1.37 0.78 13.15
CA GLU A 157 1.63 2.23 13.19
C GLU A 157 0.87 3.00 12.10
N ASP A 158 0.50 2.33 11.00
CA ASP A 158 -0.24 2.87 9.87
C ASP A 158 -1.74 2.52 9.90
N GLU A 159 -2.22 1.84 10.95
CA GLU A 159 -3.62 1.40 11.08
C GLU A 159 -4.61 2.57 11.04
N TRP A 160 -4.19 3.75 11.53
CA TRP A 160 -5.01 4.94 11.50
C TRP A 160 -5.39 5.39 10.07
N GLN A 161 -4.64 4.97 9.04
CA GLN A 161 -4.93 5.27 7.63
C GLN A 161 -6.22 4.59 7.16
N ASP A 162 -6.61 3.48 7.80
CA ASP A 162 -7.81 2.68 7.48
C ASP A 162 -7.92 2.41 5.97
N GLU A 163 -6.87 1.82 5.42
CA GLU A 163 -6.59 1.81 3.98
C GLU A 163 -7.36 0.69 3.27
N PHE A 164 -7.85 1.04 2.08
CA PHE A 164 -8.27 0.11 1.04
C PHE A 164 -7.40 0.34 -0.18
N ARG A 165 -6.80 -0.70 -0.71
CA ARG A 165 -5.83 -0.58 -1.79
C ARG A 165 -6.30 -1.33 -3.02
N LEU A 166 -6.03 -0.73 -4.18
CA LEU A 166 -5.98 -1.44 -5.44
C LEU A 166 -4.51 -1.55 -5.85
N PHE A 167 -4.10 -2.73 -6.28
CA PHE A 167 -2.73 -3.04 -6.72
C PHE A 167 -2.76 -3.66 -8.11
N TRP A 168 -1.94 -3.13 -9.01
CA TRP A 168 -1.66 -3.72 -10.31
C TRP A 168 -0.17 -4.06 -10.38
N ASP A 169 0.14 -5.27 -10.81
CA ASP A 169 1.51 -5.66 -11.17
C ASP A 169 1.92 -4.89 -12.45
N HIS A 170 2.36 -3.66 -12.27
CA HIS A 170 2.81 -2.75 -13.31
C HIS A 170 3.88 -1.84 -12.71
N GLN A 171 5.07 -1.81 -13.32
CA GLN A 171 6.26 -1.25 -12.68
C GLN A 171 6.37 0.28 -12.82
N GLU A 172 5.71 0.86 -13.82
CA GLU A 172 5.89 2.27 -14.16
C GLU A 172 4.70 3.14 -13.72
N ARG A 173 4.94 4.44 -13.60
CA ARG A 173 3.84 5.40 -13.42
C ARG A 173 2.95 5.38 -14.66
N ILE A 174 1.65 5.26 -14.42
CA ILE A 174 0.64 5.27 -15.48
C ILE A 174 -0.27 6.49 -15.34
N GLU A 175 -0.85 6.90 -16.46
CA GLU A 175 -1.93 7.86 -16.50
C GLU A 175 -3.20 7.16 -17.00
N VAL A 176 -4.28 7.28 -16.24
CA VAL A 176 -5.57 6.68 -16.60
C VAL A 176 -6.63 7.75 -16.72
N THR A 177 -7.57 7.56 -17.62
CA THR A 177 -8.69 8.49 -17.83
C THR A 177 -9.93 7.96 -17.11
N LEU A 178 -10.44 8.74 -16.16
CA LEU A 178 -11.67 8.42 -15.47
C LEU A 178 -12.88 8.99 -16.21
N PRO A 179 -14.00 8.25 -16.31
CA PRO A 179 -15.26 8.81 -16.76
C PRO A 179 -15.86 9.71 -15.67
N LYS A 180 -16.75 10.59 -16.09
CA LYS A 180 -17.56 11.42 -15.19
C LYS A 180 -18.38 10.54 -14.24
N GLY A 181 -18.51 10.98 -12.99
CA GLY A 181 -19.41 10.34 -12.03
C GLY A 181 -18.82 9.15 -11.27
N ILE A 182 -17.53 8.85 -11.42
CA ILE A 182 -16.83 7.85 -10.59
C ILE A 182 -16.80 8.24 -9.12
N ALA A 183 -16.68 9.54 -8.85
CA ALA A 183 -16.64 10.07 -7.50
C ALA A 183 -17.51 11.33 -7.37
N ARG A 184 -17.80 11.68 -6.13
CA ARG A 184 -18.36 12.99 -5.78
C ARG A 184 -17.46 13.70 -4.78
N ARG A 185 -17.33 15.03 -4.90
CA ARG A 185 -16.61 15.83 -3.92
C ARG A 185 -17.36 15.80 -2.59
N ILE A 186 -16.62 15.70 -1.49
CA ILE A 186 -17.19 15.79 -0.15
C ILE A 186 -16.47 16.89 0.64
N LYS A 187 -17.22 17.59 1.50
CA LYS A 187 -16.64 18.61 2.38
C LYS A 187 -15.76 17.94 3.44
N LEU A 188 -14.50 18.34 3.48
CA LEU A 188 -13.64 18.15 4.64
C LEU A 188 -13.89 19.34 5.57
N ASN A 189 -14.51 19.10 6.71
CA ASN A 189 -14.65 20.13 7.73
C ASN A 189 -13.34 20.13 8.54
N LEU A 190 -12.26 20.68 7.98
CA LEU A 190 -10.91 20.67 8.59
C LEU A 190 -10.80 21.48 9.89
#